data_AF-A0A260Z1T1-F1
#
_entry.id   AF-A0A260Z1T1-F1
#
_cell.length_a   1.000
_cell.length_b   1.000
_cell.length_c   1.000
_cell.angle_alpha   90.00
_cell.angle_beta   90.00
_cell.angle_gamma   90.00
#
_symmetry.space_group_name_H-M   'P 1'
#
loop_
_entity.id
_entity.type
_entity.pdbx_description
1 polymer ?
#
loop_
_entity_poly.entity_id
_entity_poly.type
_entity_poly.pdbx_seq_one_letter_code
_entity_poly.pdbx_strand_id
1 'polypeptide(L)' 'MSFSVEVLSTKDDVLKESDKECSEKAAIFSSIGEYFIDPDFPPNAESLGKKSTKVNDNIDFENLNDA' A
#
# COMPACT_ATOMS: atom_id res chain seq x y z
N MET A 1 -28.12 -26.72 12.43
CA MET A 1 -27.13 -26.17 11.48
C MET A 1 -26.54 -24.93 12.11
N SER A 2 -25.24 -24.94 12.40
CA SER A 2 -24.49 -23.79 12.91
C SER A 2 -23.57 -23.29 11.81
N PHE A 3 -23.56 -21.99 11.54
CA PHE A 3 -22.59 -21.36 10.65
C PHE A 3 -21.69 -20.44 11.49
N SER A 4 -20.41 -20.41 11.16
CA SER A 4 -19.41 -19.52 11.75
C SER A 4 -19.15 -18.37 10.79
N VAL A 5 -19.18 -17.13 11.31
CA VAL A 5 -18.82 -15.92 10.56
C VAL A 5 -17.49 -15.43 11.10
N GLU A 6 -16.47 -15.39 10.26
CA GLU A 6 -15.21 -14.72 10.56
C GLU A 6 -15.41 -13.22 10.40
N VAL A 7 -15.42 -12.50 11.53
CA VAL A 7 -15.51 -11.05 11.53
C VAL A 7 -14.10 -10.53 11.24
N LEU A 8 -13.89 -10.08 10.00
CA LEU A 8 -12.67 -9.38 9.63
C LEU A 8 -12.52 -8.13 10.51
N SER A 9 -11.30 -7.88 10.96
CA SER A 9 -10.91 -6.71 11.75
C SER A 9 -11.52 -5.43 11.15
N THR A 10 -12.10 -4.58 11.99
CA THR A 10 -12.66 -3.32 11.49
C THR A 10 -11.54 -2.47 10.88
N LYS A 11 -11.88 -1.66 9.87
CA LYS A 11 -10.90 -0.80 9.17
C LYS A 11 -10.07 0.04 10.16
N ASP A 12 -10.71 0.53 11.22
CA ASP A 12 -10.06 1.35 12.24
C ASP A 12 -9.05 0.57 13.08
N ASP A 13 -9.28 -0.73 13.32
CA ASP A 13 -8.34 -1.56 14.08
C ASP A 13 -7.10 -1.89 13.26
N VAL A 14 -7.27 -2.19 11.96
CA VAL A 14 -6.16 -2.44 11.03
C VAL A 14 -5.28 -1.21 10.86
N LEU A 15 -5.88 -0.03 10.73
CA LEU A 15 -5.15 1.23 10.59
C LEU A 15 -4.39 1.59 11.87
N LYS A 16 -4.97 1.39 13.05
CA LYS A 16 -4.29 1.66 14.33
C LYS A 16 -3.07 0.77 14.57
N GLU A 17 -3.14 -0.50 14.15
CA GLU A 17 -2.01 -1.41 14.29
C GLU A 17 -0.88 -1.04 13.32
N SER A 18 -1.24 -0.71 12.07
CA SER A 18 -0.29 -0.22 11.06
C SER A 18 0.40 1.09 11.47
N ASP A 19 -0.34 2.06 12.03
CA ASP A 19 0.20 3.34 12.47
C ASP A 19 1.27 3.19 13.55
N LYS A 20 1.08 2.24 14.48
CA LYS A 20 2.08 1.97 15.54
C LYS A 20 3.37 1.43 14.96
N GLU A 21 3.29 0.40 14.10
CA GLU A 21 4.48 -0.16 13.45
C GLU A 21 5.24 0.88 12.63
N CYS A 22 4.52 1.76 11.92
CA CYS A 22 5.10 2.84 11.16
C CYS A 22 5.85 3.82 12.09
N SER A 23 5.26 4.17 13.23
CA SER A 23 5.87 5.08 14.21
C SER A 23 7.14 4.52 14.84
N GLU A 24 7.18 3.22 15.15
CA GLU A 24 8.35 2.57 15.74
C GLU A 24 9.51 2.51 14.74
N LYS A 25 9.23 2.12 13.49
CA LYS A 25 10.22 2.13 12.41
C LYS A 25 10.77 3.54 12.19
N ALA A 26 9.90 4.55 12.14
CA ALA A 26 10.31 5.94 11.97
C ALA A 26 11.23 6.43 13.10
N ALA A 27 10.97 6.03 14.35
CA ALA A 27 11.83 6.36 15.48
C ALA A 27 13.24 5.74 15.35
N ILE A 28 13.33 4.48 14.90
CA ILE A 28 14.61 3.80 14.66
C ILE A 28 15.41 4.53 13.58
N PHE A 29 14.81 4.79 12.41
CA PHE A 29 15.49 5.48 11.31
C PHE A 29 15.91 6.91 11.68
N SER A 30 15.06 7.62 12.43
CA SER A 30 15.38 8.96 12.96
C SER A 30 16.60 8.94 13.89
N SER A 31 16.78 7.86 14.68
CA SER A 31 17.91 7.73 15.59
C SER A 31 19.23 7.43 14.90
N ILE A 32 19.20 6.74 13.75
CA ILE A 32 20.37 6.35 12.97
C ILE A 32 20.70 7.43 11.91
N GLY A 33 19.78 8.37 11.66
CA GLY A 33 19.92 9.40 10.64
C GLY A 33 19.69 8.87 9.21
N GLU A 34 19.00 7.74 9.10
CA GLU A 34 18.66 7.09 7.84
C GLU A 34 17.19 7.33 7.47
N TYR A 35 16.82 6.94 6.26
CA TYR A 35 15.46 7.06 5.73
C TYR A 35 14.94 5.67 5.33
N PHE A 36 13.65 5.45 5.59
CA PHE A 36 12.99 4.22 5.18
C PHE A 36 12.69 4.25 3.67
N ILE A 37 13.05 3.17 2.97
CA ILE A 37 12.64 2.91 1.60
C ILE A 37 11.70 1.70 1.64
N ASP A 38 10.50 1.86 1.12
CA ASP A 38 9.53 0.77 1.04
C ASP A 38 10.03 -0.28 0.01
N PRO A 39 10.31 -1.53 0.44
CA PRO A 39 10.76 -2.58 -0.47
C PRO A 39 9.66 -3.05 -1.42
N ASP A 40 8.39 -2.93 -1.02
CA ASP A 40 7.24 -3.34 -1.83
C ASP A 40 6.81 -2.20 -2.80
N PHE A 41 7.25 -0.96 -2.51
CA PHE A 41 6.99 0.20 -3.35
C PHE A 41 8.26 1.06 -3.55
N PRO A 42 9.23 0.56 -4.33
CA PRO A 42 10.52 1.23 -4.49
C PRO A 42 10.36 2.59 -5.20
N PRO A 43 11.25 3.57 -4.96
CA PRO A 43 11.15 4.90 -5.56
C PRO A 43 11.68 4.92 -7.01
N ASN A 44 11.08 4.11 -7.88
CA ASN A 44 11.47 3.96 -9.28
C ASN A 44 10.29 4.27 -10.23
N ALA A 45 10.55 4.24 -11.54
CA ALA A 45 9.55 4.55 -12.55
C ALA A 45 8.39 3.55 -12.59
N GLU A 46 8.59 2.32 -12.12
CA GLU A 46 7.55 1.28 -12.10
C GLU A 46 6.48 1.60 -11.05
N SER A 47 6.90 2.17 -9.92
CA SER A 47 5.99 2.66 -8.87
C SER A 47 5.14 3.87 -9.26
N LEU A 48 5.48 4.58 -10.35
CA LEU A 48 4.65 5.68 -10.85
C LEU A 48 3.40 5.20 -11.60
N GLY A 49 3.33 3.91 -11.94
CA GLY A 49 2.28 3.33 -12.76
C GLY A 49 2.54 3.45 -14.27
N LYS A 50 1.62 2.90 -15.07
CA LYS A 50 1.75 2.84 -16.53
C LYS A 50 1.39 4.20 -17.16
N LYS A 51 2.25 4.71 -18.03
CA LYS A 51 1.98 5.95 -18.79
C LYS A 51 0.89 5.68 -19.82
N SER A 52 -0.31 6.23 -19.60
CA SER A 52 -1.37 6.19 -20.60
C SER A 52 -1.11 7.25 -21.68
N THR A 53 -0.97 6.81 -22.93
CA THR A 53 -0.84 7.71 -24.11
C THR A 53 -2.20 8.28 -24.56
N LYS A 54 -3.30 7.82 -23.98
CA LYS A 54 -4.65 8.25 -24.31
C LYS A 54 -5.15 9.25 -23.27
N VAL A 55 -5.16 10.52 -23.63
CA VAL A 55 -5.65 11.61 -22.77
C VAL A 55 -7.19 11.61 -22.65
N ASN A 56 -7.94 10.88 -23.48
CA ASN A 56 -9.41 11.05 -23.57
C ASN A 56 -10.28 9.78 -23.71
N ASP A 57 -9.75 8.56 -23.54
CA ASP A 57 -10.61 7.37 -23.58
C ASP A 57 -10.66 6.76 -22.19
N ASN A 58 -11.87 6.54 -21.66
CA ASN A 58 -12.14 5.89 -20.38
C ASN A 58 -11.14 4.77 -20.10
N ILE A 59 -10.20 5.03 -19.18
CA ILE A 59 -9.17 4.07 -18.81
C ILE A 59 -9.86 2.99 -17.99
N ASP A 60 -9.96 1.79 -18.55
CA ASP A 60 -10.50 0.62 -17.87
C ASP A 60 -9.43 0.08 -16.90
N PHE A 61 -9.51 0.49 -15.64
CA PHE A 61 -8.53 0.16 -14.60
C PHE A 61 -8.52 -1.34 -14.22
N GLU A 62 -9.53 -2.10 -14.64
CA GLU A 62 -9.68 -3.53 -14.35
C GLU A 62 -8.79 -4.46 -15.20
N ASN A 63 -8.20 -3.96 -16.31
CA ASN A 63 -7.41 -4.77 -17.25
C ASN A 63 -5.93 -4.34 -17.34
N LEU A 64 -5.34 -3.86 -16.23
CA LEU A 64 -3.94 -3.43 -16.20
C LEU A 64 -2.92 -4.58 -16.07
N ASN A 65 -3.36 -5.84 -15.91
CA ASN A 65 -2.50 -7.00 -15.64
C ASN A 65 -1.96 -7.72 -16.89
N ASP A 66 -2.37 -7.35 -18.11
CA ASP A 66 -1.88 -7.96 -19.34
C ASP A 66 -0.83 -7.08 -20.03
N ALA A 67 0.39 -6.99 -19.49
CA ALA A 67 1.59 -6.60 -20.23
C ALA A 67 2.85 -6.96 -19.45
#